data_AF-A0A0V0GHW4-F1
#
_entry.id   AF-A0A0V0GHW4-F1
#
_cell.length_a   1.000
_cell.length_b   1.000
_cell.length_c   1.000
_cell.angle_alpha   90.00
_cell.angle_beta   90.00
_cell.angle_gamma   90.00
#
_symmetry.space_group_name_H-M   'P 1'
#
loop_
_entity.id
_entity.type
_entity.pdbx_description
1 polymer ?
#
loop_
_entity_poly.entity_id
_entity_poly.type
_entity_poly.pdbx_seq_one_letter_code
_entity_poly.pdbx_strand_id
1 'polypeptide(L)'
;MKRRMRERFVGQNYEQDTLKKYYNLQQGSKSVEGYYEELEHTRLRANVNDGEMNLVARFISGLNKEIRQPLDLHRLPTLYEAYQMALKVEGHQKENKSRVQSSSSSWAK
;
A
#
# COMPACT_ATOMS: atom_id res chain seq x y z
N MET A 1 9.81 -12.99 -32.35
CA MET A 1 8.95 -14.17 -32.05
C MET A 1 8.31 -14.18 -30.66
N LYS A 2 8.97 -13.72 -29.58
CA LYS A 2 8.42 -13.78 -28.20
C LYS A 2 7.16 -12.95 -27.93
N ARG A 3 6.84 -11.92 -28.74
CA ARG A 3 5.62 -11.11 -28.60
C ARG A 3 4.33 -11.86 -29.00
N ARG A 4 4.40 -12.63 -30.09
CA ARG A 4 3.27 -13.42 -30.64
C ARG A 4 2.93 -14.69 -29.86
N MET A 5 3.79 -15.12 -28.93
CA MET A 5 3.50 -16.22 -28.01
C MET A 5 2.86 -15.71 -26.71
N ARG A 6 3.24 -14.51 -26.24
CA ARG A 6 2.50 -13.83 -25.17
C ARG A 6 1.05 -13.58 -25.57
N GLU A 7 0.81 -13.07 -26.78
CA GLU A 7 -0.54 -12.88 -27.33
C GLU A 7 -1.39 -14.17 -27.47
N ARG A 8 -0.79 -15.36 -27.43
CA ARG A 8 -1.51 -16.64 -27.65
C ARG A 8 -1.67 -17.52 -26.41
N PHE A 9 -0.92 -17.25 -25.33
CA PHE A 9 -0.96 -18.06 -24.11
C PHE A 9 -1.07 -17.25 -22.82
N VAL A 10 -0.76 -15.95 -22.86
CA VAL A 10 -1.19 -15.02 -21.81
C VAL A 10 -2.62 -14.67 -22.19
N GLY A 11 -3.60 -15.31 -21.55
CA GLY A 11 -5.01 -15.08 -21.86
C GLY A 11 -5.30 -13.58 -21.87
N GLN A 12 -6.20 -13.13 -22.75
CA GLN A 12 -6.61 -11.73 -22.91
C GLN A 12 -7.00 -11.05 -21.57
N ASN A 13 -7.29 -11.86 -20.55
CA ASN A 13 -7.62 -11.44 -19.20
C ASN A 13 -6.41 -11.17 -18.29
N TYR A 14 -5.21 -11.70 -18.55
CA TYR A 14 -4.07 -11.60 -17.64
C TYR A 14 -3.61 -10.16 -17.41
N GLU A 15 -3.55 -9.35 -18.48
CA GLU A 15 -3.19 -7.93 -18.36
C GLU A 15 -4.26 -7.17 -17.57
N GLN A 16 -5.54 -7.46 -17.86
CA GLN A 16 -6.66 -6.87 -17.12
C GLN A 16 -6.68 -7.30 -15.65
N ASP A 17 -6.37 -8.56 -15.36
CA ASP A 17 -6.35 -9.12 -14.01
C ASP A 17 -5.18 -8.56 -13.20
N THR A 18 -4.02 -8.38 -13.84
CA THR A 18 -2.87 -7.74 -13.21
C THR A 18 -3.16 -6.27 -12.91
N LEU A 19 -3.82 -5.56 -13.84
CA LEU A 19 -4.24 -4.18 -13.65
C LEU A 19 -5.32 -4.04 -12.55
N LYS A 20 -6.32 -4.93 -12.55
CA LYS A 20 -7.32 -5.02 -11.48
C LYS A 20 -6.66 -5.31 -10.14
N LYS A 21 -5.68 -6.20 -10.09
CA LYS A 21 -4.92 -6.48 -8.87
C LYS A 21 -4.19 -5.21 -8.38
N TYR A 22 -3.54 -4.48 -9.28
CA TYR A 22 -2.88 -3.22 -8.94
C TYR A 22 -3.86 -2.17 -8.41
N TYR A 23 -5.02 -1.94 -9.03
CA TYR A 23 -5.96 -0.92 -8.54
C TYR A 23 -6.77 -1.34 -7.30
N ASN A 24 -6.96 -2.64 -7.07
CA ASN A 24 -7.70 -3.15 -5.91
C ASN A 24 -6.81 -3.53 -4.72
N LEU A 25 -5.48 -3.43 -4.83
CA LEU A 25 -4.56 -3.73 -3.73
C LEU A 25 -4.86 -2.86 -2.49
N GLN A 26 -5.05 -3.52 -1.35
CA GLN A 26 -5.26 -2.88 -0.05
C GLN A 26 -4.19 -3.37 0.92
N GLN A 27 -3.81 -2.52 1.88
CA GLN A 27 -2.91 -2.87 2.97
C GLN A 27 -3.46 -4.06 3.77
N GLY A 28 -4.71 -3.96 4.23
CA GLY A 28 -5.36 -5.02 5.00
C GLY A 28 -4.58 -5.35 6.27
N SER A 29 -4.21 -6.62 6.45
CA SER A 29 -3.42 -7.08 7.60
C SER A 29 -1.91 -6.90 7.45
N LYS A 30 -1.42 -6.40 6.30
CA LYS A 30 0.01 -6.22 6.04
C LYS A 30 0.54 -4.99 6.77
N SER A 31 1.83 -5.00 7.07
CA SER A 31 2.53 -3.76 7.42
C SER A 31 2.52 -2.78 6.24
N VAL A 32 2.73 -1.51 6.52
CA VAL A 32 2.92 -0.47 5.49
C VAL A 32 4.04 -0.85 4.52
N GLU A 33 5.15 -1.39 5.04
CA GLU A 33 6.27 -1.89 4.22
C GLU A 33 5.85 -3.03 3.29
N GLY A 34 5.20 -4.08 3.82
CA GLY A 34 4.75 -5.20 2.99
C GLY A 34 3.70 -4.81 1.95
N TYR A 35 2.85 -3.83 2.27
CA TYR A 35 1.91 -3.25 1.31
C TYR A 35 2.64 -2.45 0.20
N TYR A 36 3.62 -1.64 0.57
CA TYR A 36 4.43 -0.85 -0.37
C TYR A 36 5.19 -1.74 -1.35
N GLU A 37 5.84 -2.80 -0.87
CA GLU A 37 6.54 -3.77 -1.70
C GLU A 37 5.61 -4.48 -2.70
N GLU A 38 4.42 -4.88 -2.24
CA GLU A 38 3.44 -5.52 -3.13
C GLU A 38 2.89 -4.52 -4.17
N LEU A 39 2.70 -3.25 -3.79
CA LEU A 39 2.28 -2.21 -4.72
C LEU A 39 3.31 -2.02 -5.84
N GLU A 40 4.59 -1.85 -5.50
CA GLU A 40 5.66 -1.70 -6.49
C GLU A 40 5.79 -2.93 -7.39
N HIS A 41 5.74 -4.12 -6.82
CA HIS A 41 5.83 -5.36 -7.58
C HIS A 41 4.62 -5.57 -8.52
N THR A 42 3.40 -5.24 -8.08
CA THR A 42 2.20 -5.32 -8.93
C THR A 42 2.17 -4.24 -10.00
N ARG A 43 2.63 -3.03 -9.71
CA ARG A 43 2.81 -1.93 -10.67
C ARG A 43 3.77 -2.31 -11.79
N LEU A 44 4.94 -2.86 -11.45
CA LEU A 44 5.93 -3.34 -12.42
C LEU A 44 5.37 -4.44 -13.31
N ARG A 45 4.60 -5.39 -12.75
CA ARG A 45 3.96 -6.46 -13.52
C ARG A 45 2.84 -5.94 -14.44
N ALA A 46 2.07 -4.97 -13.98
CA ALA A 46 1.01 -4.35 -14.77
C ALA A 46 1.55 -3.40 -15.86
N ASN A 47 2.86 -3.11 -15.86
CA ASN A 47 3.51 -2.14 -16.73
C ASN A 47 2.82 -0.75 -16.67
N VAL A 48 2.40 -0.36 -15.46
CA VAL A 48 1.70 0.91 -15.22
C VAL A 48 2.72 2.02 -15.00
N ASN A 49 2.68 3.02 -15.88
CA ASN A 49 3.46 4.25 -15.76
C ASN A 49 2.53 5.41 -15.38
N ASP A 50 2.01 5.35 -14.16
CA ASP A 50 1.24 6.44 -13.57
C ASP A 50 2.17 7.61 -13.23
N GLY A 51 1.72 8.85 -13.46
CA GLY A 51 2.42 10.02 -12.94
C GLY A 51 2.50 9.99 -11.41
N GLU A 52 3.52 10.65 -10.84
CA GLU A 52 3.81 10.62 -9.40
C GLU A 52 2.58 10.92 -8.52
N MET A 53 1.79 11.92 -8.90
CA MET A 53 0.58 12.30 -8.17
C MET A 53 -0.47 11.17 -8.13
N ASN A 54 -0.65 10.45 -9.25
CA ASN A 54 -1.58 9.32 -9.33
C ASN A 54 -1.08 8.15 -8.50
N LEU A 55 0.23 7.91 -8.52
CA LEU A 55 0.88 6.87 -7.72
C LEU A 55 0.76 7.14 -6.22
N VAL A 56 0.97 8.38 -5.79
CA VAL A 56 0.73 8.80 -4.40
C VAL A 56 -0.73 8.60 -4.00
N ALA A 57 -1.67 9.11 -4.81
CA ALA A 57 -3.09 8.97 -4.53
C ALA A 57 -3.50 7.49 -4.42
N ARG A 58 -2.95 6.64 -5.31
CA ARG A 58 -3.17 5.20 -5.29
C ARG A 58 -2.59 4.55 -4.04
N PHE A 59 -1.37 4.89 -3.65
CA PHE A 59 -0.75 4.36 -2.43
C PHE A 59 -1.61 4.72 -1.21
N ILE A 60 -1.94 6.00 -1.04
CA ILE A 60 -2.75 6.52 0.07
C ILE A 60 -4.14 5.87 0.10
N SER A 61 -4.80 5.70 -1.06
CA SER A 61 -6.15 5.13 -1.12
C SER A 61 -6.22 3.68 -0.67
N GLY A 62 -5.12 2.92 -0.78
CA GLY A 62 -5.06 1.52 -0.35
C GLY A 62 -4.53 1.32 1.07
N LEU A 63 -4.13 2.37 1.78
CA LEU A 63 -3.76 2.29 3.20
C LEU A 63 -5.00 2.09 4.08
N ASN A 64 -4.80 1.44 5.22
CA ASN A 64 -5.83 1.34 6.25
C ASN A 64 -6.24 2.74 6.74
N LYS A 65 -7.52 2.90 7.11
CA LYS A 65 -8.12 4.19 7.43
C LYS A 65 -7.36 4.95 8.53
N GLU A 66 -6.88 4.23 9.54
CA GLU A 66 -6.16 4.78 10.69
C GLU A 66 -4.80 5.38 10.29
N ILE A 67 -4.20 4.89 9.21
CA ILE A 67 -2.94 5.40 8.65
C ILE A 67 -3.24 6.48 7.61
N ARG A 68 -4.25 6.28 6.77
CA ARG A 68 -4.64 7.21 5.70
C ARG A 68 -5.04 8.58 6.23
N GLN A 69 -5.85 8.63 7.29
CA GLN A 69 -6.42 9.88 7.82
C GLN A 69 -5.35 10.96 8.14
N PRO A 70 -4.25 10.66 8.86
CA PRO A 70 -3.16 11.62 9.06
C PRO A 70 -2.47 12.08 7.76
N LEU A 71 -2.36 11.19 6.77
CA LEU A 71 -1.70 11.49 5.49
C LEU A 71 -2.54 12.44 4.63
N ASP A 72 -3.87 12.30 4.64
CA ASP A 72 -4.81 13.16 3.89
C ASP A 72 -4.71 14.65 4.28
N LEU A 73 -4.14 14.95 5.46
CA LEU A 73 -3.92 16.32 5.95
C LEU A 73 -2.64 16.97 5.40
N HIS A 74 -1.79 16.20 4.74
CA HIS A 74 -0.48 16.66 4.28
C HIS A 74 -0.38 16.66 2.76
N ARG A 75 0.32 17.65 2.22
CA ARG A 75 0.68 17.65 0.80
C ARG A 75 1.89 16.74 0.60
N LEU A 76 1.65 15.59 -0.04
CA LEU A 76 2.66 14.57 -0.32
C LEU A 76 2.92 14.51 -1.83
N PRO A 77 3.93 15.22 -2.37
CA PRO A 77 4.22 15.26 -3.80
C PRO A 77 4.86 13.98 -4.35
N THR A 78 5.46 13.15 -3.50
CA THR A 78 6.19 11.94 -3.92
C THR A 78 5.73 10.70 -3.15
N LEU A 79 5.83 9.54 -3.81
CA LEU A 79 5.50 8.26 -3.20
C LEU A 79 6.41 7.98 -2.00
N TYR A 80 7.69 8.36 -2.08
CA TYR A 80 8.63 8.19 -1.00
C TYR A 80 8.22 8.96 0.27
N GLU A 81 7.79 10.22 0.14
CA GLU A 81 7.31 11.01 1.28
C GLU A 81 6.05 10.40 1.91
N ALA A 82 5.11 9.96 1.08
CA ALA A 82 3.90 9.28 1.56
C ALA A 82 4.24 7.98 2.31
N TYR A 83 5.18 7.20 1.78
CA TYR A 83 5.66 5.97 2.41
C TYR A 83 6.31 6.22 3.77
N GLN A 84 7.23 7.18 3.87
CA GLN A 84 7.90 7.52 5.12
C GLN A 84 6.92 8.00 6.19
N MET A 85 5.93 8.80 5.81
CA MET A 85 4.89 9.26 6.73
C MET A 85 4.02 8.09 7.22
N ALA A 86 3.62 7.20 6.31
CA ALA A 86 2.84 6.01 6.67
C ALA A 86 3.59 5.12 7.68
N LEU A 87 4.90 4.90 7.50
CA LEU A 87 5.74 4.16 8.44
C LEU A 87 5.76 4.81 9.83
N LYS A 88 5.92 6.13 9.89
CA LYS A 88 5.87 6.87 11.17
C LYS A 88 4.53 6.68 11.86
N VAL A 89 3.41 6.81 11.13
CA VAL A 89 2.07 6.64 11.71
C VAL A 89 1.87 5.21 12.21
N GLU A 90 2.28 4.19 11.46
CA GLU A 90 2.20 2.79 11.88
C GLU A 90 3.03 2.53 13.16
N GLY A 91 4.22 3.12 13.28
CA GLY A 91 5.06 3.05 14.47
C GLY A 91 4.37 3.57 15.73
N HIS A 92 3.82 4.79 15.67
CA HIS A 92 3.09 5.37 16.80
C HIS A 92 1.87 4.54 17.24
N GLN A 93 1.19 3.88 16.28
CA GLN A 93 0.07 2.99 16.62
C GLN A 93 0.52 1.74 17.38
N LYS A 94 1.67 1.16 17.01
CA LYS A 94 2.25 -0.01 17.70
C LYS A 94 2.66 0.35 19.14
N GLU A 95 3.30 1.51 19.33
CA GLU A 95 3.69 2.01 20.65
C GLU A 95 2.49 2.33 21.56
N ASN A 96 1.44 2.95 21.01
CA ASN A 96 0.24 3.23 21.80
C ASN A 96 -0.47 1.95 22.24
N LYS A 97 -0.54 0.92 21.38
CA LYS A 97 -1.13 -0.38 21.74
C LYS A 97 -0.37 -1.07 22.87
N SER A 98 0.97 -1.05 22.85
CA SER A 98 1.77 -1.65 23.92
C SER A 98 1.59 -0.93 25.26
N ARG A 99 1.47 0.40 25.24
CA ARG A 99 1.20 1.21 26.44
C ARG A 99 -0.19 0.97 27.04
N VAL A 100 -1.21 0.78 26.22
CA VAL A 100 -2.56 0.46 26.71
C VAL A 100 -2.57 -0.93 27.37
N GLN A 101 -1.91 -1.92 26.77
CA GLN A 101 -1.81 -3.27 27.33
C GLN A 101 -1.06 -3.30 28.67
N SER A 102 0.01 -2.51 28.83
CA SER A 102 0.73 -2.42 30.11
C SER A 102 -0.09 -1.71 31.19
N SER A 103 -0.90 -0.71 30.81
CA SER A 103 -1.79 -0.04 31.77
C SER A 103 -2.93 -0.94 32.25
N SER A 104 -3.55 -1.72 31.36
CA SER A 104 -4.68 -2.60 31.70
C SER A 104 -4.29 -3.75 32.63
N SER A 105 -3.04 -4.24 32.60
CA SER A 105 -2.57 -5.27 33.51
C SER A 105 -2.27 -4.76 34.91
N SER A 106 -2.03 -3.45 35.07
CA SER A 106 -1.79 -2.81 36.38
C SER A 106 -3.06 -2.67 37.24
N TRP A 107 -4.25 -2.68 36.63
CA TRP A 107 -5.54 -2.61 37.34
C TRP A 107 -6.12 -3.98 37.71
N ALA A 108 -5.49 -5.07 37.27
CA ALA A 108 -5.96 -6.44 37.47
C ALA A 108 -5.27 -7.15 38.67
N LYS A 109 -4.61 -6.39 39.55
CA LYS A 109 -4.00 -6.86 40.81
C LYS A 109 -4.64 -6.12 41.97
#